data_AF-A0A661PQ35-F1
#
_entry.id   AF-A0A661PQ35-F1
#
_cell.length_a   1.000
_cell.length_b   1.000
_cell.length_c   1.000
_cell.angle_alpha   90.00
_cell.angle_beta   90.00
_cell.angle_gamma   90.00
#
_symmetry.space_group_name_H-M   'P 1'
#
loop_
_entity.id
_entity.type
_entity.pdbx_description
1 polymer ?
#
loop_
_entity_poly.entity_id
_entity_poly.type
_entity_poly.pdbx_seq_one_letter_code
_entity_poly.pdbx_strand_id
1 'polypeptide(L)' 'MLVLRRKKGESILIGSDIKIIITDIDLEGRTVKVGIEAPRDTKVLRTEISNRGANHGI' A
#
# COMPACT_ATOMS: atom_id res chain seq x y z
N MET A 1 -14.60 -6.61 -0.89
CA MET A 1 -13.97 -5.36 -0.41
C MET A 1 -14.09 -5.33 1.10
N LEU A 2 -12.96 -5.25 1.83
CA LEU A 2 -12.94 -5.12 3.29
C LEU A 2 -12.52 -3.69 3.65
N VAL A 3 -13.29 -3.00 4.49
CA VAL A 3 -13.05 -1.60 4.85
C VAL A 3 -12.70 -1.52 6.34
N LEU A 4 -11.50 -1.01 6.64
CA LEU A 4 -10.98 -0.90 7.99
C LEU A 4 -10.53 0.54 8.25
N ARG A 5 -10.85 1.08 9.43
CA ARG A 5 -10.26 2.33 9.92
C ARG A 5 -9.05 2.00 10.77
N ARG A 6 -7.90 2.60 10.46
CA ARG A 6 -6.64 2.44 11.21
C ARG A 6 -6.17 3.79 11.74
N LYS A 7 -5.60 3.79 12.94
CA LYS A 7 -4.87 4.92 13.53
C LYS A 7 -3.38 4.84 13.16
N LYS A 8 -2.65 5.94 13.38
CA LYS A 8 -1.19 5.98 13.26
C LYS A 8 -0.56 4.90 14.15
N GLY A 9 0.36 4.12 13.59
CA GLY A 9 1.02 3.00 14.26
C GLY A 9 0.28 1.66 14.17
N GLU A 10 -0.98 1.63 13.70
CA GLU A 10 -1.68 0.36 13.49
C GLU A 10 -1.27 -0.29 12.17
N SER A 11 -1.34 -1.62 12.15
CA SER A 11 -1.01 -2.44 10.98
C SER A 11 -2.14 -3.36 10.55
N ILE A 12 -2.08 -3.78 9.30
CA ILE A 12 -2.96 -4.75 8.66
C ILE A 12 -2.07 -5.85 8.10
N LEU A 13 -2.37 -7.11 8.44
CA LEU A 13 -1.70 -8.26 7.86
C LEU A 13 -2.58 -8.84 6.74
N ILE A 14 -1.99 -9.09 5.58
CA ILE A 14 -2.63 -9.73 4.44
C ILE A 14 -1.96 -11.08 4.21
N GLY A 15 -2.74 -12.16 4.30
CA GLY A 15 -2.18 -13.51 4.30
C GLY A 15 -1.30 -13.73 5.53
N SER A 16 -0.06 -14.18 5.30
CA SER A 16 0.94 -14.41 6.34
C SER A 16 2.20 -13.55 6.19
N ASP A 17 2.37 -12.89 5.04
CA ASP A 17 3.68 -12.38 4.62
C ASP A 17 3.68 -10.88 4.33
N ILE A 18 2.50 -10.28 4.14
CA ILE A 18 2.40 -8.86 3.77
C ILE A 18 1.84 -8.09 4.96
N LYS A 19 2.62 -7.15 5.50
CA LYS A 19 2.18 -6.23 6.54
C LYS A 19 2.12 -4.80 6.01
N ILE A 20 0.97 -4.18 6.14
CA ILE A 20 0.74 -2.77 5.84
C ILE A 20 0.71 -2.02 7.17
N ILE A 21 1.51 -0.98 7.33
CA ILE A 21 1.59 -0.18 8.56
C ILE A 21 1.25 1.27 8.22
N ILE A 22 0.37 1.89 9.01
CA ILE A 22 0.14 3.33 8.90
C ILE A 22 1.23 4.05 9.69
N THR A 23 2.23 4.58 8.99
CA THR A 23 3.40 5.21 9.63
C THR A 23 3.12 6.64 10.04
N ASP A 24 2.31 7.37 9.26
CA ASP A 24 1.89 8.73 9.59
C ASP A 24 0.56 9.09 8.92
N ILE A 25 -0.14 10.08 9.48
CA ILE A 25 -1.38 10.62 8.94
C ILE A 25 -1.22 12.14 8.89
N ASP A 26 -1.20 12.68 7.69
CA ASP A 26 -1.21 14.10 7.45
C ASP A 26 -2.65 14.56 7.25
N LEU A 27 -3.17 15.25 8.27
CA LEU A 27 -4.55 15.75 8.29
C LEU A 27 -4.73 16.97 7.39
N GLU A 28 -3.68 17.76 7.17
CA GLU A 28 -3.73 18.97 6.36
C GLU A 28 -3.69 18.63 4.88
N GLY A 29 -2.72 17.81 4.47
CA GLY A 29 -2.62 17.31 3.10
C GLY A 29 -3.63 16.21 2.77
N ARG A 30 -4.37 15.71 3.76
CA ARG A 30 -5.29 14.55 3.65
C ARG A 30 -4.58 13.33 3.05
N THR A 31 -3.31 13.13 3.41
CA THR A 31 -2.50 12.00 2.94
C THR A 31 -2.13 11.10 4.10
N VAL A 32 -1.82 9.85 3.77
CA VAL A 32 -1.35 8.86 4.74
C VAL A 32 -0.01 8.32 4.27
N LYS A 33 0.93 8.20 5.19
CA LYS A 33 2.17 7.46 4.94
C LYS A 33 1.92 6.00 5.28
N VAL A 34 2.18 5.14 4.31
CA VAL A 34 1.96 3.71 4.42
C VAL A 34 3.31 3.00 4.26
N GLY A 35 3.71 2.26 5.28
CA GLY A 35 4.79 1.29 5.21
C GLY A 35 4.25 -0.04 4.72
N ILE A 36 4.95 -0.69 3.80
CA ILE A 36 4.59 -2.00 3.28
C ILE A 36 5.80 -2.92 3.49
N GLU A 37 5.64 -3.89 4.38
CA GLU A 37 6.56 -5.00 4.56
C GLU A 37 6.04 -6.17 3.73
N ALA A 38 6.79 -6.61 2.73
CA ALA A 38 6.44 -7.75 1.90
C ALA A 38 7.73 -8.50 1.53
N PRO A 39 7.65 -9.82 1.27
CA PRO A 39 8.80 -10.60 0.85
C PRO A 39 9.23 -10.21 -0.58
N ARG A 40 10.48 -10.56 -0.94
CA ARG A 40 11.15 -10.03 -2.16
C ARG A 40 10.49 -10.43 -3.46
N ASP A 41 9.76 -11.53 -3.46
CA ASP A 41 8.95 -12.06 -4.56
C ASP A 41 7.65 -11.26 -4.77
N THR A 42 7.19 -10.54 -3.75
CA THR A 42 5.98 -9.71 -3.85
C THR A 42 6.30 -8.36 -4.47
N LYS A 43 5.77 -8.10 -5.67
CA LYS A 43 5.88 -6.78 -6.31
C LYS A 43 4.91 -5.79 -5.69
N VAL A 44 5.44 -4.73 -5.09
CA VAL A 44 4.66 -3.59 -4.60
C VAL A 44 4.79 -2.45 -5.60
N LEU A 45 3.71 -2.15 -6.30
CA LEU A 45 3.64 -1.08 -7.30
C LEU A 45 2.62 -0.04 -6.87
N ARG A 46 2.92 1.23 -7.16
CA ARG A 46 1.91 2.27 -7.05
C ARG A 46 0.93 2.14 -8.22
N THR A 47 -0.36 2.24 -7.94
CA THR A 47 -1.43 1.97 -8.93
C THR A 47 -1.29 2.85 -10.16
N GLU A 48 -0.82 4.09 -10.01
CA GLU A 48 -0.57 5.02 -11.11
C GLU A 48 0.57 4.58 -12.06
N ILE A 49 1.51 3.77 -11.56
CA ILE A 49 2.63 3.23 -12.35
C ILE A 49 2.25 1.89 -12.98
N SER A 50 1.43 1.08 -12.29
CA SER A 50 1.03 -0.26 -12.74
C SER A 50 0.32 -0.25 -14.10
N ASN A 51 -0.37 0.83 -14.45
CA ASN A 51 -1.09 0.96 -15.72
C ASN A 51 -0.21 1.37 -16.92
N ARG A 52 1.07 1.76 -16.70
CA ARG A 52 1.98 2.15 -17.80
C ARG A 52 2.68 0.97 -18.49
N GLY A 53 2.64 -0.22 -17.91
CA GLY A 53 3.27 -1.43 -18.48
C GLY A 53 2.39 -2.25 -19.43
N ALA A 54 1.12 -1.88 -19.63
CA ALA A 54 0.17 -2.67 -20.43
C ALA A 54 -0.10 -2.11 -21.84
N ASN A 55 0.37 -0.91 -22.17
CA ASN A 55 0.08 -0.23 -23.44
C ASN A 55 1.32 -0.03 -24.34
N HIS A 56 2.24 -0.99 -24.38
CA HIS A 56 3.22 -1.11 -25.47
C HIS A 56 3.01 -2.45 -26.17
N GLY A 57 1.96 -2.46 -27.01
CA GLY A 57 1.77 -3.44 -28.06
C GLY A 57 1.35 -2.69 -29.30
N ILE A 58 2.23 -2.73 -30.30
CA ILE A 58 2.15 -2.29 -31.72
C ILE A 58 2.11 -0.79 -32.00
#